data_AF-A0A1S2NC97-F1
#
_entry.id   AF-A0A1S2NC97-F1
#
_cell.length_a   1.000
_cell.length_b   1.000
_cell.length_c   1.000
_cell.angle_alpha   90.00
_cell.angle_beta   90.00
_cell.angle_gamma   90.00
#
_symmetry.space_group_name_H-M   'P 1'
#
loop_
_entity.id
_entity.type
_entity.pdbx_description
1 polymer ?
#
loop_
_entity_poly.entity_id
_entity_poly.type
_entity_poly.pdbx_seq_one_letter_code
_entity_poly.pdbx_strand_id
1 'polypeptide(L)'
;MTAGPDKGAGMAVNARAHVQADAPAGKRWYFEDFYPGQEIDLGERSVTEAEILAFASAFDPQSFHVDTGAAQASPYGGLIASGWHTCSMMMRMVVDGLLSAADGMGSPGLDGVRWLQPVRAGDTLRVRYLTRQVKASASKPDRGVVWSTWTATNQHGVPVCTVDGIGLYGRRPAREQ
;
A
#
# COMPACT_ATOMS: atom_id res chain seq x y z
N MET A 1 -24.27 8.23 -52.78
CA MET A 1 -25.25 7.98 -51.71
C MET A 1 -24.48 7.58 -50.47
N THR A 2 -24.62 8.37 -49.42
CA THR A 2 -23.86 8.35 -48.17
C THR A 2 -24.50 7.39 -47.15
N ALA A 3 -23.69 6.62 -46.43
CA ALA A 3 -24.02 6.14 -45.08
C ALA A 3 -22.71 5.96 -44.31
N GLY A 4 -22.60 6.66 -43.17
CA GLY A 4 -21.38 6.86 -42.38
C GLY A 4 -21.07 5.74 -41.39
N PRO A 5 -20.03 5.93 -40.55
CA PRO A 5 -19.49 4.90 -39.68
C PRO A 5 -20.32 4.72 -38.41
N ASP A 6 -20.51 3.46 -38.04
CA ASP A 6 -21.18 3.02 -36.82
C ASP A 6 -20.27 3.31 -35.60
N LYS A 7 -20.77 4.16 -34.70
CA LYS A 7 -20.16 4.50 -33.41
C LYS A 7 -20.97 3.80 -32.32
N GLY A 8 -20.56 2.60 -31.95
CA GLY A 8 -21.20 1.81 -30.89
C GLY A 8 -20.47 1.90 -29.55
N ALA A 9 -20.91 2.85 -28.73
CA ALA A 9 -20.93 2.88 -27.26
C ALA A 9 -19.75 2.26 -26.46
N GLY A 10 -18.91 3.15 -25.92
CA GLY A 10 -18.02 2.84 -24.80
C GLY A 10 -18.81 2.43 -23.56
N MET A 11 -18.50 1.25 -23.04
CA MET A 11 -19.05 0.74 -21.79
C MET A 11 -18.36 1.47 -20.63
N ALA A 12 -19.04 2.46 -20.06
CA ALA A 12 -18.59 3.14 -18.86
C ALA A 12 -18.52 2.12 -17.71
N VAL A 13 -17.29 1.73 -17.34
CA VAL A 13 -17.02 0.99 -16.11
C VAL A 13 -17.35 1.90 -14.93
N ASN A 14 -18.49 1.63 -14.32
CA ASN A 14 -19.03 2.36 -13.19
C ASN A 14 -18.24 1.93 -11.94
N ALA A 15 -17.13 2.61 -11.66
CA ALA A 15 -16.38 2.44 -10.41
C ALA A 15 -17.18 3.05 -9.24
N ARG A 16 -18.01 2.23 -8.59
CA ARG A 16 -18.57 2.48 -7.25
C ARG A 16 -18.04 1.35 -6.35
N ALA A 17 -17.54 1.56 -5.14
CA ALA A 17 -17.31 2.76 -4.35
C ALA A 17 -16.03 2.50 -3.54
N HIS A 18 -15.10 3.44 -3.51
CA HIS A 18 -14.10 3.45 -2.45
C HIS A 18 -14.86 3.76 -1.16
N VAL A 19 -14.96 2.79 -0.25
CA VAL A 19 -15.19 3.13 1.14
C VAL A 19 -13.91 3.83 1.58
N GLN A 20 -13.94 5.16 1.49
CA GLN A 20 -12.98 6.00 2.16
C GLN A 20 -13.19 5.71 3.65
N ALA A 21 -12.25 4.99 4.26
CA ALA A 21 -12.16 5.00 5.70
C ALA A 21 -11.89 6.46 6.06
N ASP A 22 -12.88 7.15 6.60
CA ASP A 22 -12.68 8.48 7.14
C ASP A 22 -11.60 8.35 8.22
N ALA A 23 -10.43 8.96 7.96
CA ALA A 23 -9.46 9.18 9.01
C ALA A 23 -10.21 9.84 10.18
N PRO A 24 -10.07 9.34 11.42
CA PRO A 24 -10.82 9.90 12.54
C PRO A 24 -10.59 11.40 12.58
N ALA A 25 -11.67 12.17 12.45
CA ALA A 25 -11.62 13.61 12.40
C ALA A 25 -10.82 14.13 13.61
N GLY A 26 -9.68 14.77 13.34
CA GLY A 26 -9.00 15.64 14.31
C GLY A 26 -7.54 15.36 14.66
N LYS A 27 -6.92 14.24 14.25
CA LYS A 27 -5.49 14.03 14.51
C LYS A 27 -4.65 14.20 13.24
N ARG A 28 -3.80 15.23 13.23
CA ARG A 28 -2.69 15.36 12.28
C ARG A 28 -1.41 14.83 12.91
N TRP A 29 -0.70 13.96 12.19
CA TRP A 29 0.56 13.35 12.63
C TRP A 29 1.74 14.24 12.24
N TYR A 30 2.62 14.49 13.21
CA TYR A 30 3.90 15.17 13.02
C TYR A 30 5.04 14.27 13.49
N PHE A 31 6.27 14.68 13.22
CA PHE A 31 7.46 13.95 13.65
C PHE A 31 7.45 13.59 15.14
N GLU A 32 6.97 14.49 16.02
CA GLU A 32 6.89 14.27 17.46
C GLU A 32 5.89 13.18 17.90
N ASP A 33 4.97 12.77 17.03
CA ASP A 33 3.96 11.75 17.35
C ASP A 33 4.48 10.31 17.19
N PHE A 34 5.69 10.16 16.63
CA PHE A 34 6.34 8.88 16.41
C PHE A 34 7.36 8.58 17.50
N TYR A 35 7.36 7.35 17.98
CA TYR A 35 8.35 6.86 18.94
C TYR A 35 8.71 5.38 18.67
N PRO A 36 9.95 4.95 18.95
CA PRO A 36 10.35 3.55 18.76
C PRO A 36 9.45 2.57 19.53
N GLY A 37 9.05 1.49 18.87
CA GLY A 37 8.14 0.48 19.43
C GLY A 37 6.65 0.79 19.24
N GLN A 38 6.29 1.96 18.70
CA GLN A 38 4.91 2.28 18.37
C GLN A 38 4.40 1.41 17.23
N GLU A 39 3.30 0.71 17.47
CA GLU A 39 2.55 -0.01 16.43
C GLU A 39 1.28 0.76 16.05
N ILE A 40 1.04 0.86 14.74
CA ILE A 40 -0.15 1.46 14.15
C ILE A 40 -0.82 0.41 13.28
N ASP A 41 -2.07 0.10 13.58
CA ASP A 41 -2.90 -0.78 12.77
C ASP A 41 -3.48 0.01 11.58
N LEU A 42 -3.27 -0.50 10.36
CA LEU A 42 -3.67 0.15 9.12
C LEU A 42 -4.91 -0.50 8.49
N GLY A 43 -5.62 -1.32 9.27
CA GLY A 43 -6.86 -1.95 8.87
C GLY A 43 -6.66 -3.13 7.94
N GLU A 44 -7.71 -3.47 7.20
CA GLU A 44 -7.81 -4.66 6.37
C GLU A 44 -8.23 -4.32 4.94
N ARG A 45 -7.77 -5.14 3.99
CA ARG A 45 -8.12 -5.04 2.57
C ARG A 45 -8.26 -6.44 1.98
N SER A 46 -9.42 -6.73 1.40
CA SER A 46 -9.61 -7.95 0.59
C SER A 46 -8.99 -7.79 -0.79
N VAL A 47 -8.41 -8.88 -1.30
CA VAL A 47 -7.74 -8.95 -2.60
C VAL A 47 -8.62 -9.71 -3.59
N THR A 48 -8.83 -9.14 -4.76
CA THR A 48 -9.63 -9.75 -5.84
C THR A 48 -8.73 -10.22 -6.99
N GLU A 49 -9.20 -11.21 -7.75
CA GLU A 49 -8.49 -11.64 -8.96
C GLU A 49 -8.40 -10.52 -10.00
N ALA A 50 -9.47 -9.72 -10.13
CA ALA A 50 -9.54 -8.63 -11.09
C ALA A 50 -8.44 -7.58 -10.87
N GLU A 51 -8.17 -7.17 -9.63
CA GLU A 51 -7.09 -6.21 -9.36
C GLU A 51 -5.70 -6.83 -9.52
N ILE A 52 -5.54 -8.13 -9.22
CA ILE A 52 -4.29 -8.86 -9.49
C ILE A 52 -3.97 -8.82 -10.99
N LEU A 53 -4.93 -9.24 -11.82
CA LEU A 53 -4.79 -9.26 -13.28
C LEU A 53 -4.57 -7.86 -13.84
N ALA A 54 -5.32 -6.86 -13.35
CA ALA A 54 -5.21 -5.49 -13.82
C ALA A 54 -3.81 -4.91 -13.52
N PHE A 55 -3.30 -5.08 -12.30
CA PHE A 55 -1.96 -4.60 -11.95
C PHE A 55 -0.88 -5.35 -12.72
N ALA A 56 -0.94 -6.68 -12.75
CA ALA A 56 0.06 -7.50 -13.42
C ALA A 56 0.12 -7.18 -14.92
N SER A 57 -1.02 -7.07 -15.58
CA SER A 57 -1.08 -6.71 -17.01
C SER A 57 -0.46 -5.34 -17.30
N ALA A 58 -0.55 -4.39 -16.37
CA ALA A 58 0.00 -3.06 -16.52
C ALA A 58 1.51 -2.99 -16.21
N PHE A 59 1.99 -3.75 -15.23
CA PHE A 59 3.32 -3.52 -14.64
C PHE A 59 4.23 -4.75 -14.53
N ASP A 60 3.68 -5.96 -14.44
CA ASP A 60 4.45 -7.19 -14.20
C ASP A 60 3.76 -8.43 -14.84
N PRO A 61 3.73 -8.52 -16.18
CA PRO A 61 2.92 -9.51 -16.91
C PRO A 61 3.61 -10.88 -17.01
N GLN A 62 4.32 -11.30 -15.96
CA GLN A 62 4.87 -12.66 -15.90
C GLN A 62 3.72 -13.68 -15.91
N SER A 63 3.93 -14.82 -16.54
CA SER A 63 2.84 -15.77 -16.88
C SER A 63 2.01 -16.21 -15.67
N PHE A 64 2.64 -16.42 -14.51
CA PHE A 64 1.96 -16.83 -13.27
C PHE A 64 1.17 -15.70 -12.56
N HIS A 65 1.17 -14.48 -13.11
CA HIS A 65 0.35 -13.36 -12.65
C HIS A 65 -0.84 -13.05 -13.56
N VAL A 66 -0.82 -13.52 -14.82
CA VAL A 66 -1.82 -13.11 -15.84
C VAL A 66 -2.52 -14.27 -16.54
N ASP A 67 -1.94 -15.48 -16.53
CA ASP A 67 -2.49 -16.66 -17.20
C ASP A 67 -2.75 -17.78 -16.19
N THR A 68 -4.02 -18.14 -16.02
CA THR A 68 -4.45 -19.17 -15.06
C THR A 68 -3.87 -20.55 -15.36
N GLY A 69 -3.73 -20.93 -16.64
CA GLY A 69 -3.19 -22.23 -17.03
C GLY A 69 -1.69 -22.33 -16.76
N ALA A 70 -0.93 -21.31 -17.15
CA ALA A 70 0.50 -21.21 -16.85
C ALA A 70 0.75 -21.10 -15.35
N ALA A 71 -0.09 -20.36 -14.62
CA ALA A 71 0.00 -20.26 -13.16
C ALA A 71 -0.28 -21.61 -12.50
N GLN A 72 -1.24 -22.40 -13.00
CA GLN A 72 -1.54 -23.74 -12.50
C GLN A 72 -0.37 -24.71 -12.68
N ALA A 73 0.37 -24.59 -13.78
CA ALA A 73 1.56 -25.40 -14.08
C ALA A 73 2.83 -24.88 -13.38
N SER A 74 2.79 -23.68 -12.78
CA SER A 74 3.92 -23.11 -12.04
C SER A 74 4.06 -23.72 -10.64
N PRO A 75 5.20 -23.51 -9.94
CA PRO A 75 5.37 -23.90 -8.54
C PRO A 75 4.32 -23.29 -7.58
N TYR A 76 3.62 -22.23 -8.01
CA TYR A 76 2.58 -21.59 -7.22
C TYR A 76 1.22 -22.28 -7.34
N GLY A 77 1.01 -23.17 -8.32
CA GLY A 77 -0.23 -23.95 -8.46
C GLY A 77 -1.51 -23.14 -8.66
N GLY A 78 -1.40 -21.91 -9.17
CA GLY A 78 -2.50 -20.98 -9.41
C GLY A 78 -2.04 -19.52 -9.37
N LEU A 79 -2.88 -18.59 -9.83
CA LEU A 79 -2.56 -17.16 -9.90
C LEU A 79 -2.14 -16.61 -8.54
N ILE A 80 -1.09 -15.78 -8.56
CA ILE A 80 -0.61 -15.01 -7.43
C ILE A 80 -0.52 -13.54 -7.80
N ALA A 81 -0.71 -12.65 -6.84
CA ALA A 81 -0.40 -11.24 -7.01
C ALA A 81 1.10 -11.05 -7.29
N SER A 82 1.45 -10.08 -8.14
CA SER A 82 2.83 -9.58 -8.20
C SER A 82 3.27 -9.11 -6.82
N GLY A 83 4.54 -9.36 -6.48
CA GLY A 83 5.13 -8.82 -5.26
C GLY A 83 5.04 -7.29 -5.20
N TRP A 84 5.16 -6.62 -6.36
CA TRP A 84 4.97 -5.18 -6.48
C TRP A 84 3.52 -4.75 -6.26
N HIS A 85 2.55 -5.54 -6.73
CA HIS A 85 1.15 -5.29 -6.44
C HIS A 85 0.88 -5.33 -4.93
N THR A 86 1.46 -6.32 -4.23
CA THR A 86 1.38 -6.43 -2.77
C THR A 86 1.95 -5.19 -2.09
N CYS A 87 3.12 -4.71 -2.51
CA CYS A 87 3.70 -3.47 -2.01
C CYS A 87 2.81 -2.24 -2.26
N SER A 88 2.19 -2.14 -3.44
CA SER A 88 1.26 -1.04 -3.77
C SER A 88 0.01 -1.07 -2.92
N MET A 89 -0.55 -2.25 -2.63
CA MET A 89 -1.68 -2.40 -1.70
C MET A 89 -1.31 -1.98 -0.28
N MET A 90 -0.16 -2.42 0.23
CA MET A 90 0.36 -2.01 1.54
C MET A 90 0.54 -0.49 1.60
N MET A 91 1.14 0.12 0.57
CA MET A 91 1.31 1.57 0.49
C MET A 91 -0.04 2.29 0.54
N ARG A 92 -1.07 1.81 -0.18
CA ARG A 92 -2.41 2.40 -0.13
C ARG A 92 -2.98 2.36 1.30
N MET A 93 -2.83 1.25 2.00
CA MET A 93 -3.29 1.13 3.40
C MET A 93 -2.52 2.05 4.35
N VAL A 94 -1.22 2.24 4.13
CA VAL A 94 -0.40 3.21 4.87
C VAL A 94 -0.84 4.65 4.58
N VAL A 95 -1.21 4.97 3.34
CA VAL A 95 -1.76 6.29 3.00
C VAL A 95 -3.06 6.54 3.74
N ASP A 96 -3.99 5.60 3.67
CA ASP A 96 -5.31 5.77 4.27
C ASP A 96 -5.24 5.83 5.79
N GLY A 97 -4.49 4.91 6.41
CA GLY A 97 -4.41 4.79 7.87
C GLY A 97 -3.47 5.77 8.55
N LEU A 98 -2.52 6.38 7.82
CA LEU A 98 -1.48 7.23 8.41
C LEU A 98 -1.15 8.46 7.57
N LEU A 99 -0.66 8.29 6.33
CA LEU A 99 0.02 9.39 5.63
C LEU A 99 -0.92 10.49 5.15
N SER A 100 -2.19 10.18 4.85
CA SER A 100 -3.19 11.17 4.46
C SER A 100 -3.44 12.23 5.54
N ALA A 101 -3.20 11.87 6.80
CA ALA A 101 -3.30 12.74 7.96
C ALA A 101 -1.92 13.10 8.55
N ALA A 102 -0.82 12.80 7.88
CA ALA A 102 0.53 13.11 8.35
C ALA A 102 1.11 14.32 7.62
N ASP A 103 1.99 15.06 8.30
CA ASP A 103 2.86 16.04 7.65
C ASP A 103 4.03 15.35 6.93
N GLY A 104 3.69 14.46 5.99
CA GLY A 104 4.63 13.67 5.23
C GLY A 104 5.36 14.51 4.18
N MET A 105 6.68 14.46 4.19
CA MET A 105 7.55 15.21 3.27
C MET A 105 8.21 14.29 2.24
N GLY A 106 7.61 13.13 1.98
CA GLY A 106 8.13 12.09 1.09
C GLY A 106 9.02 11.08 1.80
N SER A 107 9.67 10.26 0.98
CA SER A 107 10.53 9.16 1.41
C SER A 107 11.83 9.18 0.60
N PRO A 108 13.00 9.04 1.24
CA PRO A 108 14.26 8.87 0.52
C PRO A 108 14.42 7.46 -0.05
N GLY A 109 13.56 6.50 0.31
CA GLY A 109 13.62 5.12 -0.15
C GLY A 109 13.11 4.10 0.86
N LEU A 110 13.30 2.83 0.50
CA LEU A 110 13.03 1.66 1.32
C LEU A 110 14.35 0.90 1.50
N ASP A 111 14.61 0.39 2.70
CA ASP A 111 15.82 -0.40 2.98
C ASP A 111 15.65 -1.87 2.58
N GLY A 112 14.43 -2.39 2.59
CA GLY A 112 14.17 -3.79 2.30
C GLY A 112 12.72 -4.11 1.98
N VAL A 113 12.54 -5.06 1.06
CA VAL A 113 11.26 -5.72 0.79
C VAL A 113 11.49 -7.23 0.85
N ARG A 114 10.57 -7.96 1.47
CA ARG A 114 10.56 -9.43 1.47
C ARG A 114 9.15 -9.94 1.16
N TRP A 115 9.02 -10.72 0.10
CA TRP A 115 7.80 -11.46 -0.22
C TRP A 115 7.92 -12.86 0.39
N LEU A 116 7.24 -13.05 1.52
CA LEU A 116 7.38 -14.23 2.36
C LEU A 116 6.47 -15.38 1.90
N GLN A 117 5.27 -15.03 1.44
CA GLN A 117 4.27 -15.96 0.92
C GLN A 117 3.51 -15.29 -0.23
N PRO A 118 3.04 -16.06 -1.23
CA PRO A 118 2.23 -15.52 -2.30
C PRO A 118 0.88 -15.00 -1.79
N VAL A 119 0.48 -13.80 -2.23
CA VAL A 119 -0.86 -13.26 -2.01
C VAL A 119 -1.78 -13.71 -3.15
N ARG A 120 -3.01 -14.10 -2.82
CA ARG A 120 -3.98 -14.65 -3.77
C ARG A 120 -5.30 -13.89 -3.75
N ALA A 121 -6.08 -14.08 -4.81
CA ALA A 121 -7.48 -13.67 -4.82
C ALA A 121 -8.23 -14.37 -3.67
N GLY A 122 -9.06 -13.62 -2.95
CA GLY A 122 -9.78 -14.06 -1.77
C GLY A 122 -9.02 -13.84 -0.45
N ASP A 123 -7.72 -13.55 -0.49
CA ASP A 123 -7.00 -13.16 0.73
C ASP A 123 -7.54 -11.84 1.29
N THR A 124 -7.50 -11.69 2.61
CA THR A 124 -7.68 -10.41 3.28
C THR A 124 -6.39 -10.03 3.98
N LEU A 125 -5.78 -8.94 3.53
CA LEU A 125 -4.53 -8.43 4.07
C LEU A 125 -4.83 -7.49 5.23
N ARG A 126 -4.16 -7.69 6.37
CA ARG A 126 -4.05 -6.73 7.46
C ARG A 126 -2.63 -6.19 7.50
N VAL A 127 -2.45 -4.88 7.63
CA VAL A 127 -1.12 -4.26 7.66
C VAL A 127 -0.88 -3.58 9.00
N ARG A 128 0.29 -3.85 9.59
CA ARG A 128 0.81 -3.14 10.76
C ARG A 128 2.02 -2.31 10.39
N TYR A 129 2.09 -1.09 10.92
CA TYR A 129 3.24 -0.19 10.83
C TYR A 129 3.93 -0.13 12.20
N LEU A 130 5.18 -0.58 12.27
CA LEU A 130 6.00 -0.52 13.47
C LEU A 130 7.06 0.56 13.32
N THR A 131 7.05 1.59 14.17
CA THR A 131 8.12 2.59 14.24
C THR A 131 9.36 1.96 14.88
N ARG A 132 10.45 1.87 14.12
CA ARG A 132 11.72 1.27 14.55
C ARG A 132 12.66 2.30 15.16
N GLN A 133 12.76 3.47 14.53
CA GLN A 133 13.67 4.54 14.94
C GLN A 133 13.12 5.89 14.52
N VAL A 134 13.42 6.92 15.30
CA VAL A 134 13.15 8.32 14.97
C VAL A 134 14.43 9.14 15.12
N LYS A 135 14.67 10.10 14.22
CA LYS A 135 15.82 11.00 14.29
C LYS A 135 15.45 12.39 13.77
N ALA A 136 15.53 13.39 14.64
CA ALA A 136 15.40 14.78 14.21
C ALA A 136 16.54 15.16 13.26
N SER A 137 16.25 15.96 12.23
CA SER A 137 17.27 16.41 11.31
C SER A 137 18.16 17.46 11.98
N ALA A 138 19.48 17.27 11.90
CA ALA A 138 20.45 18.23 12.45
C ALA A 138 20.64 19.45 11.55
N SER A 139 20.42 19.31 10.24
CA SER A 139 20.64 20.38 9.25
C SER A 139 19.36 21.12 8.85
N LYS A 140 18.19 20.52 9.09
CA LYS A 140 16.87 21.10 8.76
C LYS A 140 15.94 20.98 9.97
N PRO A 141 15.81 22.03 10.80
CA PRO A 141 15.13 21.94 12.09
C PRO A 141 13.61 21.74 11.97
N ASP A 142 13.04 21.86 10.78
CA ASP A 142 11.61 21.71 10.48
C ASP A 142 11.14 20.26 10.33
N ARG A 143 12.04 19.26 10.40
CA ARG A 143 11.69 17.86 10.09
C ARG A 143 12.53 16.82 10.83
N GLY A 144 12.08 15.57 10.74
CA GLY A 144 12.84 14.39 11.14
C GLY A 144 12.59 13.20 10.21
N VAL A 145 13.35 12.14 10.46
CA VAL A 145 13.26 10.86 9.75
C VAL A 145 12.67 9.81 10.71
N VAL A 146 11.74 9.01 10.21
CA VAL A 146 11.16 7.86 10.90
C VAL A 146 11.46 6.61 10.07
N TRP A 147 12.14 5.64 10.66
CA TRP A 147 12.31 4.30 10.09
C TRP A 147 11.23 3.39 10.66
N SER A 148 10.67 2.57 9.79
CA SER A 148 9.54 1.72 10.11
C SER A 148 9.62 0.37 9.41
N THR A 149 8.98 -0.63 10.00
CA THR A 149 8.74 -1.93 9.36
C THR A 149 7.24 -2.10 9.19
N TRP A 150 6.80 -2.36 7.97
CA TRP A 150 5.41 -2.66 7.64
C TRP A 150 5.28 -4.15 7.45
N THR A 151 4.29 -4.78 8.06
CA THR A 151 4.04 -6.21 7.91
C THR A 151 2.62 -6.42 7.43
N ALA A 152 2.47 -7.07 6.28
CA ALA A 152 1.19 -7.58 5.81
C ALA A 152 1.02 -9.03 6.26
N THR A 153 -0.13 -9.34 6.83
CA THR A 153 -0.57 -10.69 7.17
C THR A 153 -1.88 -11.02 6.45
N ASN A 154 -2.10 -12.27 6.08
CA ASN A 154 -3.40 -12.71 5.54
C ASN A 154 -4.43 -12.96 6.66
N GLN A 155 -5.63 -13.39 6.28
CA GLN A 155 -6.76 -13.73 7.17
C GLN A 155 -6.44 -14.85 8.19
N HIS A 156 -5.38 -15.62 7.98
CA HIS A 156 -4.93 -16.68 8.88
C HIS A 156 -3.80 -16.20 9.82
N GLY A 157 -3.45 -14.90 9.78
CA GLY A 157 -2.36 -14.33 10.56
C GLY A 157 -0.97 -14.67 10.04
N VAL A 158 -0.86 -15.24 8.84
CA VAL A 158 0.44 -15.61 8.25
C VAL A 158 1.06 -14.37 7.59
N PRO A 159 2.31 -14.00 7.92
CA PRO A 159 3.02 -12.90 7.25
C PRO A 159 3.25 -13.22 5.77
N VAL A 160 2.85 -12.30 4.90
CA VAL A 160 2.99 -12.44 3.44
C VAL A 160 4.03 -11.49 2.85
N CYS A 161 4.19 -10.30 3.43
CA CYS A 161 5.15 -9.31 2.97
C CYS A 161 5.64 -8.42 4.12
N THR A 162 6.92 -8.06 4.07
CA THR A 162 7.50 -7.01 4.93
C THR A 162 8.19 -5.94 4.11
N VAL A 163 8.04 -4.68 4.53
CA VAL A 163 8.70 -3.51 3.93
C VAL A 163 9.38 -2.70 5.03
N ASP A 164 10.66 -2.43 4.90
CA ASP A 164 11.39 -1.50 5.77
C ASP A 164 11.41 -0.12 5.10
N GLY A 165 10.58 0.79 5.62
CA GLY A 165 10.32 2.10 5.03
C GLY A 165 10.96 3.25 5.81
N ILE A 166 11.42 4.27 5.06
CA ILE A 166 11.98 5.51 5.60
C ILE A 166 11.03 6.66 5.25
N GLY A 167 10.47 7.34 6.25
CA GLY A 167 9.58 8.49 6.07
C GLY A 167 10.20 9.79 6.58
N LEU A 168 10.05 10.87 5.82
CA LEU A 168 10.32 12.23 6.29
C LEU A 168 9.03 12.86 6.79
N TYR A 169 9.07 13.44 7.99
CA TYR A 169 7.91 14.07 8.60
C TYR A 169 8.28 15.48 9.10
N GLY A 170 7.40 16.44 8.83
CA GLY A 170 7.50 17.79 9.38
C GLY A 170 7.22 17.81 10.87
N ARG A 171 7.80 18.79 11.55
CA ARG A 171 7.58 19.02 12.99
C ARG A 171 6.28 19.77 13.22
N ARG A 172 5.69 19.56 14.39
CA ARG A 172 4.50 20.31 14.80
C ARG A 172 4.80 21.82 14.81
N PRO A 173 3.98 22.65 14.16
CA PRO A 173 4.10 24.10 14.28
C PRO A 173 4.03 24.52 15.75
N ALA A 174 4.83 25.50 16.15
CA ALA A 174 4.63 26.16 17.42
C ALA A 174 3.22 26.77 17.43
N ARG A 175 2.47 26.60 18.53
CA ARG A 175 1.18 27.28 18.66
C ARG A 175 1.44 28.78 18.62
N GLU A 176 0.88 29.47 17.64
CA GLU A 176 0.76 30.93 17.71
C GLU A 176 -0.12 31.25 18.93
N GLN A 177 0.39 32.11 19.81
CA GLN A 177 -0.33 32.60 20.99
C GLN A 177 -1.27 33.73 20.58
#